data_AF-A0A167JTB2-F1
#
_entry.id   AF-A0A167JTB2-F1
#
_cell.length_a   1.000
_cell.length_b   1.000
_cell.length_c   1.000
_cell.angle_alpha   90.00
_cell.angle_beta   90.00
_cell.angle_gamma   90.00
#
_symmetry.space_group_name_H-M   'P 1'
#
loop_
_entity.id
_entity.type
_entity.pdbx_description
1 polymer ?
#
loop_
_entity_poly.entity_id
_entity_poly.type
_entity_poly.pdbx_seq_one_letter_code
_entity_poly.pdbx_strand_id
1 'polypeptide(L)'
;MAASSSQGINTLLDAEREAAKIVQKAKQYRVQCLKDARSQATKEIEELKTQKAAEYQAFVAQHSGQSDETLNQVNAETDAKITELQALYEEHKSDAVEKLLKAIVTVQAVPHQNIRV
;
A
#
# COMPACT_ATOMS: atom_id res chain seq x y z
N MET A 1 -73.36 10.98 48.26
CA MET A 1 -72.41 11.94 47.64
C MET A 1 -70.91 11.57 47.80
N ALA A 2 -70.53 10.46 48.45
CA ALA A 2 -69.12 10.09 48.65
C ALA A 2 -68.50 9.16 47.56
N ALA A 3 -69.32 8.54 46.71
CA ALA A 3 -68.82 7.65 45.64
C ALA A 3 -68.21 8.41 44.44
N SER A 4 -68.60 9.68 44.24
CA SER A 4 -68.10 10.48 43.11
C SER A 4 -66.68 11.01 43.32
N SER A 5 -66.23 11.18 44.57
CA SER A 5 -64.87 11.65 44.87
C SER A 5 -63.83 10.54 44.77
N SER A 6 -64.18 9.31 45.19
CA SER A 6 -63.29 8.16 45.08
C SER A 6 -63.08 7.73 43.62
N GLN A 7 -64.09 7.84 42.76
CA GLN A 7 -63.96 7.53 41.33
C GLN A 7 -62.93 8.46 40.65
N GLY A 8 -63.00 9.77 40.92
CA GLY A 8 -62.09 10.78 40.35
C GLY A 8 -60.63 10.61 40.80
N ILE A 9 -60.42 10.27 42.07
CA ILE A 9 -59.08 9.99 42.62
C ILE A 9 -58.46 8.75 41.96
N ASN A 10 -59.24 7.68 41.75
CA ASN A 10 -58.74 6.48 41.08
C ASN A 10 -58.33 6.76 39.62
N THR A 11 -59.13 7.55 38.88
CA THR A 11 -58.73 7.96 37.52
C THR A 11 -57.44 8.78 37.47
N LEU A 12 -57.19 9.64 38.47
CA LEU A 12 -55.94 10.40 38.54
C LEU A 12 -54.74 9.51 38.87
N LEU A 13 -54.91 8.54 39.77
CA LEU A 13 -53.86 7.57 40.11
C LEU A 13 -53.51 6.66 38.93
N ASP A 14 -54.50 6.25 38.14
CA ASP A 14 -54.26 5.46 36.93
C ASP A 14 -53.57 6.28 35.84
N ALA A 15 -53.96 7.55 35.65
CA ALA A 15 -53.25 8.48 34.76
C ALA A 15 -51.79 8.70 35.19
N GLU A 16 -51.52 8.83 36.49
CA GLU A 16 -50.16 8.96 37.03
C GLU A 16 -49.31 7.70 36.74
N ARG A 17 -49.89 6.51 36.91
CA ARG A 17 -49.23 5.24 36.57
C ARG A 17 -48.94 5.14 35.07
N GLU A 18 -49.86 5.56 34.21
CA GLU A 18 -49.64 5.57 32.77
C GLU A 18 -48.54 6.57 32.36
N ALA A 19 -48.57 7.78 32.92
CA ALA A 19 -47.53 8.78 32.69
C ALA A 19 -46.14 8.25 33.13
N ALA A 20 -46.06 7.61 34.31
CA ALA A 20 -44.82 7.00 34.79
C ALA A 20 -44.31 5.89 33.85
N LYS A 21 -45.21 5.04 33.34
CA LYS A 21 -44.87 4.00 32.35
C LYS A 21 -44.35 4.60 31.05
N ILE A 22 -44.97 5.69 30.56
CA ILE A 22 -44.53 6.38 29.33
C ILE A 22 -43.11 6.92 29.52
N VAL A 23 -42.84 7.59 30.64
CA VAL A 23 -41.51 8.13 30.94
C VAL A 23 -40.47 7.01 31.09
N GLN A 24 -40.82 5.90 31.74
CA GLN A 24 -39.91 4.76 31.89
C GLN A 24 -39.57 4.12 30.54
N LYS A 25 -40.58 3.92 29.67
CA LYS A 25 -40.36 3.44 28.29
C LYS A 25 -39.44 4.37 27.51
N ALA A 26 -39.66 5.69 27.60
CA ALA A 26 -38.80 6.67 26.93
C ALA A 26 -37.34 6.61 27.43
N LYS A 27 -37.13 6.47 28.74
CA LYS A 27 -35.78 6.29 29.32
C LYS A 27 -35.11 5.01 28.85
N GLN A 28 -35.84 3.89 28.83
CA GLN A 28 -35.34 2.61 28.34
C GLN A 28 -34.99 2.68 26.85
N TYR A 29 -35.86 3.28 26.03
CA TYR A 29 -35.62 3.49 24.61
C TYR A 29 -34.35 4.31 24.37
N ARG A 30 -34.15 5.40 25.12
CA ARG A 30 -32.91 6.20 25.04
C ARG A 30 -31.65 5.37 25.33
N VAL A 31 -31.68 4.56 26.39
CA VAL A 31 -30.54 3.69 26.75
C VAL A 31 -30.30 2.64 25.66
N GLN A 32 -31.37 2.06 25.13
CA GLN A 32 -31.29 1.08 24.04
C GLN A 32 -30.68 1.69 22.78
N CYS A 33 -31.14 2.86 22.34
CA CYS A 33 -30.55 3.58 21.19
C CYS A 33 -29.06 3.87 21.37
N LEU A 34 -28.63 4.28 22.58
CA LEU A 34 -27.22 4.51 22.86
C LEU A 34 -26.39 3.22 22.79
N LYS A 35 -26.94 2.10 23.24
CA LYS A 35 -26.29 0.80 23.17
C LYS A 35 -26.20 0.31 21.72
N ASP A 36 -27.28 0.45 20.96
CA ASP A 36 -27.34 0.05 19.56
C ASP A 36 -26.38 0.88 18.70
N ALA A 37 -26.31 2.19 18.91
CA ALA A 37 -25.36 3.06 18.23
C ALA A 37 -23.90 2.65 18.51
N ARG A 38 -23.57 2.33 19.76
CA ARG A 38 -22.24 1.81 20.11
C ARG A 38 -21.97 0.47 19.44
N SER A 39 -22.92 -0.45 19.47
CA SER A 39 -22.74 -1.77 18.85
C SER A 39 -22.59 -1.68 17.33
N GLN A 40 -23.34 -0.80 16.67
CA GLN A 40 -23.22 -0.58 15.22
C GLN A 40 -21.87 0.04 14.88
N ALA A 41 -21.43 1.06 15.62
CA ALA A 41 -20.11 1.65 15.42
C ALA A 41 -18.97 0.62 15.59
N THR A 42 -19.04 -0.25 16.60
CA THR A 42 -18.04 -1.32 16.76
C THR A 42 -18.03 -2.28 15.58
N LYS A 43 -19.20 -2.69 15.07
CA LYS A 43 -19.30 -3.57 13.90
C LYS A 43 -18.70 -2.92 12.65
N GLU A 44 -19.04 -1.66 12.40
CA GLU A 44 -18.54 -0.91 11.25
C GLU A 44 -17.00 -0.72 11.31
N ILE A 45 -16.45 -0.49 12.52
CA ILE A 45 -15.00 -0.45 12.73
C ILE A 45 -14.35 -1.81 12.41
N GLU A 46 -14.95 -2.92 12.83
CA GLU A 46 -14.44 -4.26 12.53
C GLU A 46 -14.49 -4.58 11.03
N GLU A 47 -15.59 -4.23 10.36
CA GLU A 47 -15.74 -4.37 8.91
C GLU A 47 -14.69 -3.53 8.17
N LEU A 48 -14.52 -2.26 8.53
CA LEU A 48 -13.48 -1.42 7.93
C LEU A 48 -12.08 -1.95 8.17
N LYS A 49 -11.81 -2.48 9.37
CA LYS A 49 -10.51 -3.06 9.71
C LYS A 49 -10.22 -4.30 8.86
N THR A 50 -11.19 -5.18 8.70
CA THR A 50 -11.04 -6.38 7.87
C THR A 50 -10.89 -6.03 6.39
N GLN A 51 -11.67 -5.07 5.88
CA GLN A 51 -11.53 -4.55 4.51
C GLN A 51 -10.13 -3.94 4.28
N LYS A 52 -9.67 -3.06 5.18
CA LYS A 52 -8.35 -2.44 5.06
C LYS A 52 -7.20 -3.44 5.20
N ALA A 53 -7.35 -4.45 6.04
CA ALA A 53 -6.38 -5.53 6.13
C ALA A 53 -6.30 -6.35 4.83
N ALA A 54 -7.45 -6.64 4.21
CA ALA A 54 -7.51 -7.33 2.93
C ALA A 54 -6.90 -6.49 1.79
N GLU A 55 -7.24 -5.19 1.72
CA GLU A 55 -6.63 -4.24 0.78
C GLU A 55 -5.11 -4.17 0.96
N TYR A 56 -4.63 -4.11 2.20
CA TYR A 56 -3.21 -4.10 2.51
C TYR A 56 -2.52 -5.39 2.09
N GLN A 57 -3.12 -6.56 2.38
CA GLN A 57 -2.57 -7.84 1.94
C GLN A 57 -2.52 -7.96 0.42
N ALA A 58 -3.55 -7.51 -0.29
CA ALA A 58 -3.57 -7.49 -1.75
C ALA A 58 -2.48 -6.56 -2.30
N PHE A 59 -2.33 -5.37 -1.71
CA PHE A 59 -1.29 -4.43 -2.08
C PHE A 59 0.11 -5.01 -1.87
N VAL A 60 0.34 -5.66 -0.72
CA VAL A 60 1.60 -6.34 -0.40
C VAL A 60 1.85 -7.47 -1.38
N ALA A 61 0.88 -8.34 -1.65
CA ALA A 61 1.05 -9.45 -2.59
C ALA A 61 1.37 -8.96 -4.02
N GLN A 62 0.74 -7.87 -4.45
CA GLN A 62 0.99 -7.28 -5.77
C GLN A 62 2.38 -6.63 -5.85
N HIS A 63 2.83 -5.95 -4.80
CA HIS A 63 4.11 -5.23 -4.82
C HIS A 63 5.30 -6.08 -4.36
N SER A 64 5.08 -7.16 -3.59
CA SER A 64 6.15 -8.04 -3.13
C SER A 64 6.81 -8.78 -4.29
N GLY A 65 6.05 -9.09 -5.35
CA GLY A 65 6.57 -9.73 -6.56
C GLY A 65 7.18 -8.76 -7.58
N GLN A 66 6.93 -7.46 -7.46
CA GLN A 66 7.40 -6.46 -8.43
C GLN A 66 8.93 -6.32 -8.44
N SER A 67 9.58 -6.59 -7.29
CA SER A 67 11.04 -6.62 -7.20
C SER A 67 11.63 -7.72 -8.07
N ASP A 68 11.03 -8.91 -8.09
CA ASP A 68 11.55 -10.06 -8.83
C ASP A 68 11.33 -9.89 -10.34
N GLU A 69 10.18 -9.35 -10.75
CA GLU A 69 9.91 -9.03 -12.16
C GLU A 69 10.87 -7.97 -12.69
N THR A 70 11.10 -6.90 -11.92
CA THR A 70 12.07 -5.85 -12.28
C THR A 70 13.49 -6.42 -12.36
N LEU A 71 13.88 -7.28 -11.42
CA LEU A 71 15.18 -7.96 -11.44
C LEU A 71 15.35 -8.83 -12.69
N ASN A 72 14.32 -9.61 -13.04
CA ASN A 72 14.35 -10.47 -14.22
C ASN A 72 14.46 -9.65 -15.51
N GLN A 73 13.76 -8.53 -15.61
CA GLN A 73 13.87 -7.64 -16.77
C GLN A 73 15.28 -7.02 -16.86
N VAL A 74 15.82 -6.52 -15.75
CA VAL A 74 17.18 -5.96 -15.70
C VAL A 74 18.22 -7.01 -16.06
N ASN A 75 18.08 -8.25 -15.58
CA ASN A 75 18.97 -9.35 -15.92
C ASN A 75 18.91 -9.68 -17.42
N ALA A 76 17.71 -9.77 -17.99
CA ALA A 76 17.54 -10.03 -19.43
C ALA A 76 18.16 -8.92 -20.30
N GLU A 77 17.97 -7.65 -19.93
CA GLU A 77 18.60 -6.52 -20.63
C GLU A 77 20.13 -6.52 -20.46
N THR A 78 20.62 -6.93 -19.28
CA THR A 78 22.06 -7.04 -19.00
C THR A 78 22.69 -8.14 -19.85
N ASP A 79 22.06 -9.31 -19.92
CA ASP A 79 22.54 -10.43 -20.74
C ASP A 79 22.53 -10.07 -22.23
N ALA A 80 21.48 -9.38 -22.70
CA ALA A 80 21.43 -8.85 -24.06
C ALA A 80 22.61 -7.91 -24.34
N LYS A 81 22.89 -6.94 -23.45
CA LYS A 81 24.04 -6.04 -23.60
C LYS A 81 25.39 -6.75 -23.53
N ILE A 82 25.53 -7.78 -22.70
CA ILE A 82 26.75 -8.59 -22.63
C ILE A 82 26.98 -9.29 -23.97
N THR A 83 25.94 -9.90 -24.56
CA THR A 83 26.09 -10.56 -25.86
C THR A 83 26.42 -9.58 -26.99
N GLU A 84 25.82 -8.38 -26.98
CA GLU A 84 26.15 -7.31 -27.91
C GLU A 84 27.63 -6.87 -27.77
N LEU A 85 28.10 -6.65 -26.53
CA LEU A 85 29.49 -6.29 -26.25
C LEU A 85 30.48 -7.38 -26.68
N GLN A 86 30.13 -8.65 -26.49
CA GLN A 86 30.95 -9.77 -26.94
C GLN A 86 31.04 -9.83 -28.47
N ALA A 87 29.94 -9.57 -29.18
CA ALA A 87 29.93 -9.50 -30.64
C ALA A 87 30.81 -8.36 -31.16
N LEU A 88 30.66 -7.15 -30.61
CA LEU A 88 31.49 -5.99 -30.93
C LEU A 88 32.98 -6.23 -30.62
N TYR A 89 33.26 -6.92 -29.51
CA TYR A 89 34.62 -7.29 -29.16
C TYR A 89 35.22 -8.23 -30.21
N GLU A 90 34.57 -9.33 -30.56
CA GLU A 90 35.11 -10.26 -31.56
C GLU A 90 35.22 -9.63 -32.96
N GLU A 91 34.33 -8.69 -33.31
CA GLU A 91 34.44 -7.92 -34.56
C GLU A 91 35.70 -7.04 -34.59
N HIS A 92 35.97 -6.27 -33.53
CA HIS A 92 37.03 -5.26 -33.52
C HIS A 92 38.37 -5.74 -32.95
N LYS A 93 38.41 -6.93 -32.34
CA LYS A 93 39.62 -7.50 -31.72
C LYS A 93 40.77 -7.67 -32.70
N SER A 94 40.50 -8.17 -33.90
CA SER A 94 41.54 -8.35 -34.93
C SER A 94 42.16 -7.00 -35.32
N ASP A 95 41.33 -6.01 -35.61
CA ASP A 95 41.76 -4.66 -35.99
C ASP A 95 42.55 -3.97 -34.87
N ALA A 96 42.12 -4.13 -33.62
CA ALA A 96 42.81 -3.59 -32.46
C ALA A 96 44.20 -4.22 -32.29
N VAL A 97 44.30 -5.56 -32.40
CA VAL A 97 45.58 -6.28 -32.32
C VAL A 97 46.50 -5.88 -33.47
N GLU A 98 46.00 -5.76 -34.69
CA GLU A 98 46.81 -5.35 -35.84
C GLU A 98 47.34 -3.91 -35.67
N LYS A 99 46.51 -2.99 -35.19
CA LYS A 99 46.94 -1.60 -34.88
C LYS A 99 48.02 -1.58 -33.79
N LEU A 100 47.87 -2.36 -32.73
CA LEU A 100 48.87 -2.46 -31.66
C LEU A 100 50.19 -3.03 -32.18
N LEU A 101 50.14 -4.11 -32.96
CA LEU A 101 51.34 -4.71 -33.56
C LEU A 101 52.03 -3.76 -34.53
N LYS A 102 51.28 -3.07 -35.40
CA LYS A 102 51.83 -2.03 -36.29
C LYS A 102 52.52 -0.93 -35.51
N ALA A 103 51.91 -0.44 -34.42
CA ALA A 103 52.51 0.59 -33.58
C ALA A 103 53.81 0.13 -32.90
N ILE A 104 53.89 -1.14 -32.47
CA ILE A 104 55.08 -1.70 -31.82
C ILE A 104 56.22 -1.95 -32.83
N VAL A 105 55.90 -2.46 -34.02
CA VAL A 105 56.91 -2.82 -35.04
C VAL A 105 57.41 -1.60 -35.82
N THR A 106 56.62 -0.52 -35.90
CA THR A 106 57.01 0.71 -36.60
C THR A 106 57.93 1.56 -35.72
N VAL A 107 59.23 1.30 -35.79
CA VAL A 107 60.25 2.12 -35.12
C VAL A 107 60.46 3.42 -35.90
N GLN A 108 60.00 4.54 -35.34
CA GLN A 108 60.35 5.87 -35.84
C GLN A 108 61.58 6.40 -35.11
N ALA A 109 62.75 6.20 -35.74
CA ALA A 109 64.01 6.78 -35.26
C ALA A 109 64.06 8.27 -35.60
N VAL A 110 63.47 9.10 -34.75
CA VAL A 110 63.54 10.56 -34.87
C VAL A 110 64.71 11.07 -34.03
N PRO A 111 65.60 11.92 -34.58
CA PRO A 111 66.66 12.53 -33.79
C PRO A 111 66.05 13.33 -32.65
N HIS A 112 66.72 13.30 -31.49
CA HIS A 112 66.28 14.07 -30.34
C HIS A 112 66.17 15.55 -30.70
N GLN A 113 65.11 16.23 -30.24
CA GLN A 113 64.74 17.60 -30.65
C GLN A 113 65.88 18.63 -30.51
N ASN A 114 66.86 18.35 -29.67
CA ASN A 114 67.99 19.23 -29.36
C ASN A 114 69.31 18.85 -30.06
N ILE A 115 69.27 18.06 -31.14
CA ILE A 115 70.51 17.72 -31.86
C ILE A 115 71.11 19.01 -32.48
N ARG A 116 72.36 19.31 -32.14
CA ARG A 116 73.14 20.40 -32.75
C ARG A 116 74.21 19.76 -33.63
N VAL A 117 74.21 20.11 -34.92
CA VAL A 117 75.23 19.71 -35.91
C VAL A 117 76.52 20.48 -35.66
#